data_AF-A0A388Q1K5-F1
#
_entry.id   AF-A0A388Q1K5-F1
#
_cell.length_a   1.000
_cell.length_b   1.000
_cell.length_c   1.000
_cell.angle_alpha   90.00
_cell.angle_beta   90.00
_cell.angle_gamma   90.00
#
_symmetry.space_group_name_H-M   'P 1'
#
loop_
_entity.id
_entity.type
_entity.pdbx_description
1 polymer ?
#
loop_
_entity_poly.entity_id
_entity_poly.type
_entity_poly.pdbx_seq_one_letter_code
_entity_poly.pdbx_strand_id
1 'polypeptide(L)'
;MRFLILKRFFVKNVSIEHGLSQCIVTDMAIDSKGFVWIGTFDGLNRFNGSTLSVFKHIPNDKTSLPSSKILKLFADAHGIFGFARPTDFVF
;
A
#
# COMPACT_ATOMS: atom_id res chain seq x y z
N MET A 1 13.37 7.51 -42.33
CA MET A 1 12.08 6.93 -41.89
C MET A 1 12.26 6.38 -40.49
N ARG A 2 11.58 6.94 -39.47
CA ARG A 2 11.78 6.59 -38.05
C ARG A 2 10.69 5.59 -37.64
N PHE A 3 11.07 4.37 -37.31
CA PHE A 3 10.14 3.38 -36.75
C PHE A 3 9.77 3.78 -35.32
N LEU A 4 8.48 3.94 -35.05
CA LEU A 4 7.94 4.01 -33.70
C LEU A 4 7.87 2.58 -33.16
N ILE A 5 8.79 2.23 -32.25
CA ILE A 5 8.70 0.99 -31.50
C ILE A 5 7.54 1.15 -30.51
N LEU A 6 6.49 0.34 -30.67
CA LEU A 6 5.43 0.22 -29.67
C LEU A 6 6.03 -0.40 -28.40
N LYS A 7 6.13 0.37 -27.32
CA LYS A 7 6.46 -0.18 -26.00
C LYS A 7 5.32 -1.11 -25.56
N ARG A 8 5.61 -2.39 -25.45
CA ARG A 8 4.73 -3.36 -24.78
C ARG A 8 4.88 -3.20 -23.27
N PHE A 9 3.76 -3.05 -22.58
CA PHE A 9 3.71 -3.05 -21.12
C PHE A 9 3.27 -4.43 -20.64
N PHE A 10 3.95 -4.96 -19.64
CA PHE A 10 3.51 -6.15 -18.91
C PHE A 10 2.79 -5.69 -17.66
N VAL A 11 1.54 -6.14 -17.49
CA VAL A 11 0.73 -5.83 -16.31
C VAL A 11 0.68 -7.08 -15.44
N LYS A 12 1.11 -6.94 -14.18
CA LYS A 12 0.98 -7.99 -13.17
C LYS A 12 -0.25 -7.69 -12.31
N ASN A 13 -1.16 -8.66 -12.24
CA ASN A 13 -2.30 -8.58 -11.33
C ASN A 13 -1.88 -9.04 -9.94
N VAL A 14 -2.29 -8.29 -8.92
CA VAL A 14 -2.12 -8.63 -7.50
C VAL A 14 -3.49 -8.49 -6.85
N SER A 15 -3.94 -9.54 -6.17
CA SER A 15 -5.29 -9.68 -5.63
C SER A 15 -5.28 -10.45 -4.31
N ILE A 16 -6.46 -10.75 -3.75
CA ILE A 16 -6.59 -11.55 -2.53
C ILE A 16 -5.92 -12.92 -2.69
N GLU A 17 -6.05 -13.55 -3.86
CA GLU A 17 -5.39 -14.83 -4.19
C GLU A 17 -3.85 -14.78 -4.09
N HIS A 18 -3.28 -13.58 -4.20
CA HIS A 18 -1.85 -13.34 -4.10
C HIS A 18 -1.43 -12.86 -2.70
N GLY A 19 -2.36 -12.78 -1.75
CA GLY A 19 -2.12 -12.35 -0.37
C GLY A 19 -2.52 -10.91 -0.05
N LEU A 20 -3.24 -10.21 -0.94
CA LEU A 20 -3.78 -8.88 -0.62
C LEU A 20 -4.83 -9.03 0.49
N SER A 21 -4.74 -8.20 1.52
CA SER A 21 -5.57 -8.34 2.71
C SER A 21 -7.06 -8.10 2.46
N GLN A 22 -7.41 -7.25 1.49
CA GLN A 22 -8.79 -6.89 1.16
C GLN A 22 -8.86 -6.29 -0.26
N CYS A 23 -9.98 -6.48 -0.97
CA CYS A 23 -10.12 -6.13 -2.39
C CYS A 23 -10.33 -4.64 -2.71
N ILE A 24 -10.68 -3.83 -1.71
CA ILE A 24 -10.89 -2.38 -1.87
C ILE A 24 -9.60 -1.68 -1.47
N VAL A 25 -8.80 -1.37 -2.49
CA VAL A 25 -7.62 -0.52 -2.35
C VAL A 25 -8.05 0.93 -2.22
N THR A 26 -7.59 1.60 -1.17
CA THR A 26 -7.94 2.98 -0.84
C THR A 26 -6.87 3.97 -1.22
N ASP A 27 -5.59 3.59 -1.07
CA ASP A 27 -4.45 4.44 -1.42
C ASP A 27 -3.19 3.60 -1.68
N MET A 28 -2.23 4.16 -2.41
CA MET A 28 -0.93 3.54 -2.67
C MET A 28 0.21 4.54 -2.61
N ALA A 29 1.36 4.11 -2.11
CA ALA A 29 2.57 4.92 -2.05
C ALA A 29 3.82 4.06 -2.26
N ILE A 30 4.92 4.67 -2.68
CA ILE A 30 6.22 4.01 -2.82
C ILE A 30 7.17 4.65 -1.82
N ASP A 31 7.87 3.85 -1.03
CA ASP A 31 8.88 4.35 -0.10
C ASP A 31 10.26 4.54 -0.77
N SER A 32 11.19 5.17 -0.05
CA SER A 32 12.55 5.42 -0.53
C SER A 32 13.37 4.16 -0.82
N LYS A 33 12.92 2.99 -0.35
CA LYS A 33 13.53 1.68 -0.60
C LYS A 33 12.91 0.96 -1.80
N GLY A 34 11.88 1.56 -2.43
CA GLY A 34 11.19 0.99 -3.60
C GLY A 34 10.10 -0.02 -3.24
N PHE A 35 9.69 -0.15 -1.98
CA PHE A 35 8.53 -0.97 -1.64
C PHE A 35 7.25 -0.22 -2.01
N VAL A 36 6.29 -0.95 -2.59
CA VAL A 36 4.94 -0.44 -2.85
C VAL A 36 4.08 -0.74 -1.64
N TRP A 37 3.49 0.30 -1.06
CA TRP A 37 2.55 0.20 0.04
C TRP A 37 1.14 0.40 -0.48
N ILE A 38 0.22 -0.46 -0.04
CA ILE A 38 -1.15 -0.54 -0.53
C ILE A 38 -2.07 -0.53 0.70
N GLY A 39 -2.75 0.59 0.89
CA GLY A 39 -3.81 0.73 1.88
C GLY A 39 -5.09 0.06 1.39
N THR A 40 -5.75 -0.65 2.29
CA THR A 40 -7.06 -1.26 2.02
C THR A 40 -8.05 -0.95 3.16
N PHE A 41 -9.32 -1.29 2.99
CA PHE A 41 -10.27 -1.16 4.10
C PHE A 41 -10.03 -2.13 5.25
N ASP A 42 -9.20 -3.17 5.08
CA ASP A 42 -8.80 -4.08 6.15
C ASP A 42 -7.37 -4.58 5.95
N GLY A 43 -6.41 -3.70 6.21
CA GLY A 43 -4.99 -3.97 6.29
C GLY A 43 -4.15 -3.00 5.46
N LEU A 44 -2.90 -2.84 5.90
CA LEU A 44 -1.83 -2.24 5.12
C LEU A 44 -1.00 -3.36 4.51
N ASN A 45 -0.74 -3.28 3.20
CA ASN A 45 0.04 -4.29 2.50
C ASN A 45 1.32 -3.66 1.98
N ARG A 46 2.45 -4.35 2.15
CA ARG A 46 3.73 -3.97 1.55
C ARG A 46 4.14 -4.99 0.50
N PHE A 47 4.36 -4.53 -0.72
CA PHE A 47 4.74 -5.33 -1.87
C PHE A 47 6.17 -5.02 -2.30
N ASN A 48 6.97 -6.06 -2.51
CA ASN A 48 8.37 -5.93 -2.96
C ASN A 48 8.58 -6.31 -4.44
N GLY A 49 7.50 -6.45 -5.22
CA GLY A 49 7.53 -6.96 -6.60
C GLY A 49 7.20 -8.45 -6.72
N SER A 50 7.37 -9.21 -5.65
CA SER A 50 7.14 -10.66 -5.62
C SER A 50 6.15 -11.10 -4.56
N THR A 51 6.28 -10.60 -3.33
CA THR A 51 5.51 -11.02 -2.16
C THR A 51 4.84 -9.85 -1.46
N LEU A 52 3.72 -10.13 -0.79
CA LEU A 52 3.00 -9.20 0.07
C LEU A 52 3.29 -9.51 1.55
N SER A 53 3.55 -8.47 2.33
CA SER A 53 3.49 -8.50 3.80
C SER A 53 2.26 -7.75 4.25
N VAL A 54 1.44 -8.37 5.11
CA VAL A 54 0.18 -7.78 5.60
C VAL A 54 0.35 -7.31 7.04
N PHE A 55 -0.05 -6.07 7.30
CA PHE A 55 -0.08 -5.46 8.63
C PHE A 55 -1.54 -5.12 8.98
N LYS A 56 -1.97 -5.49 10.19
CA LYS A 56 -3.33 -5.27 10.70
C LYS A 56 -3.28 -4.75 12.13
N HIS A 57 -4.42 -4.24 12.59
CA HIS A 57 -4.64 -3.99 14.01
C HIS A 57 -4.81 -5.32 14.75
N ILE A 58 -4.08 -5.49 15.84
CA ILE A 58 -4.22 -6.62 16.76
C ILE A 58 -4.56 -6.04 18.14
N PRO A 59 -5.74 -6.37 18.71
CA PRO A 59 -6.12 -5.87 20.03
C PRO A 59 -5.06 -6.18 21.07
N ASN A 60 -4.72 -5.19 21.90
CA ASN A 60 -3.70 -5.24 22.97
C ASN A 60 -2.24 -5.36 22.51
N ASP A 61 -1.96 -5.39 21.21
CA ASP A 61 -0.60 -5.29 20.69
C ASP A 61 -0.29 -3.85 20.24
N LYS A 62 0.51 -3.14 21.05
CA LYS A 62 0.93 -1.76 20.78
C LYS A 62 1.91 -1.62 19.60
N THR A 63 2.46 -2.73 19.11
CA THR A 63 3.34 -2.75 17.93
C THR A 63 2.56 -2.96 16.63
N SER A 64 1.29 -3.35 16.73
CA SER A 64 0.38 -3.48 15.60
C SER A 64 -0.16 -2.13 15.12
N LEU A 65 -0.86 -2.12 13.99
CA LEU A 65 -1.46 -0.89 13.50
C LEU A 65 -2.54 -0.37 14.46
N PRO A 66 -2.70 0.95 14.60
CA PRO A 66 -3.80 1.52 15.39
C PRO A 66 -5.18 1.23 14.77
N SER A 67 -5.24 0.97 13.46
CA SER A 67 -6.45 0.53 12.76
C SER A 67 -6.08 -0.28 11.52
N SER A 68 -6.86 -1.31 11.20
CA SER A 68 -6.74 -2.00 9.91
C SER A 68 -7.34 -1.20 8.75
N LYS A 69 -8.25 -0.24 9.01
CA LYS A 69 -8.84 0.56 7.94
C LYS A 69 -7.86 1.65 7.52
N ILE A 70 -7.20 1.48 6.38
CA ILE A 70 -6.28 2.46 5.84
C ILE A 70 -7.05 3.32 4.84
N LEU A 71 -7.05 4.64 5.01
CA LEU A 71 -7.70 5.56 4.08
C LEU A 71 -6.71 6.33 3.22
N LYS A 72 -5.54 6.64 3.78
CA LYS A 72 -4.54 7.48 3.12
C LYS A 72 -3.14 7.12 3.60
N LEU A 73 -2.18 7.10 2.68
CA LEU A 73 -0.77 6.85 2.93
C LEU A 73 0.06 8.12 2.69
N PHE A 74 1.10 8.30 3.49
CA PHE A 74 2.12 9.33 3.31
C PHE A 74 3.49 8.66 3.34
N ALA A 75 4.28 8.92 2.31
CA ALA A 75 5.67 8.52 2.25
C ALA A 75 6.54 9.74 2.60
N ASP A 76 7.52 9.53 3.47
CA ASP A 76 8.59 10.50 3.70
C ASP A 76 9.96 9.79 3.70
N ALA A 77 11.02 10.54 4.04
CA ALA A 77 12.37 9.99 4.11
C ALA A 77 12.54 8.91 5.21
N HIS A 78 11.66 8.86 6.20
CA HIS A 78 11.71 7.95 7.34
C HIS A 78 10.87 6.69 7.12
N GLY A 79 9.90 6.70 6.21
CA GLY A 79 9.12 5.53 5.84
C GLY A 79 7.73 5.87 5.34
N ILE A 80 6.76 4.99 5.65
CA ILE A 80 5.36 5.12 5.24
C ILE A 80 4.47 5.16 6.48
N PHE A 81 3.60 6.16 6.51
CA PHE A 81 2.59 6.37 7.54
C PHE A 81 1.20 6.24 6.93
N GLY A 82 0.33 5.47 7.58
CA GLY A 82 -1.06 5.28 7.16
C GLY A 82 -2.04 5.84 8.19
N PHE A 83 -3.09 6.50 7.72
CA PHE A 83 -4.14 7.06 8.57
C PHE A 83 -5.51 6.49 8.23
N ALA A 84 -6.32 6.28 9.27
CA ALA A 84 -7.67 5.72 9.18
C ALA A 84 -8.77 6.79 9.12
N ARG A 85 -8.43 8.08 9.28
CA ARG A 85 -9.37 9.20 9.25
C ARG A 85 -8.86 10.30 8.31
N PRO A 86 -9.70 10.85 7.42
CA PRO A 86 -9.29 11.94 6.53
C PRO A 86 -9.24 13.32 7.20
N THR A 87 -9.65 13.46 8.47
CA THR A 87 -10.00 14.76 9.07
C THR A 87 -8.88 15.50 9.78
N ASP A 88 -7.66 14.96 9.87
CA ASP A 88 -6.58 15.60 10.63
C ASP A 88 -5.59 16.35 9.71
N PHE A 89 -6.11 17.03 8.67
CA PHE A 89 -5.38 18.11 8.02
C PHE A 89 -5.73 19.42 8.72
N VAL A 90 -4.99 19.75 9.78
CA VAL A 90 -4.85 21.14 10.23
C VAL A 90 -3.37 21.49 10.04
N PHE A 91 -3.12 22.52 9.23
CA PHE A 91 -1.79 23.11 9.02
C PHE A 91 -1.23 23.69 10.32
#